data_AF-A0A4Q6E3G3-F1
#
_entry.id   AF-A0A4Q6E3G3-F1
#
_cell.length_a   1.000
_cell.length_b   1.000
_cell.length_c   1.000
_cell.angle_alpha   90.00
_cell.angle_beta   90.00
_cell.angle_gamma   90.00
#
_symmetry.space_group_name_H-M   'P 1'
#
loop_
_entity.id
_entity.type
_entity.pdbx_description
1 polymer ?
#
loop_
_entity_poly.entity_id
_entity_poly.type
_entity_poly.pdbx_seq_one_letter_code
_entity_poly.pdbx_strand_id
1 'polypeptide(L)'
;MKTEQEETQGGILTPPRSFGKIIKHLGPGIIIAGSIVGSGELIATTLVGAQAGFTLLWLILLGCIIKIFVQVEFGRHTVIWSRTPLEALNNIPGPRTRRTNWLLWYWAFMTCTIITQQGGILGGVGEAMTMVTPLTEEGRIYNRQAGENIRNKVNFSLQSKTNSQSGTIESGKKIVLPALELKSPPDVRYWVIIIAVVTAAVLYYGKFAIIQWVSTIMVFMFTVTSIINIVMLQSYENWAINWGEILEGMSFQTPGGSLSIALATFGLIGMSASELMTYPYWCLEKGYAKFTGVKDDSPAWLERARGWIRIMRIDSLACMVVYTFSTVVFYLMGAAVLGRVKLMPEKSDLILTLSEMYVPVFGSWAQIVFVIGAIAVLYSTFFLVAAGNSRMVVDGLGLFGIVPKDEKTKIRLVRLISSVWPLIALGLYLWFQAPLPMVLLSGIAQAFMLPMLGFAALIYRYRYMVDELKPGKLWDICLCLSAAGMFVVGFWVVYNQLIK
;
A
#
# COMPACT_ATOMS: atom_id res chain seq x y z
N MET A 1 -34.96 17.69 -18.34
CA MET A 1 -33.68 18.20 -18.90
C MET A 1 -33.54 19.71 -18.63
N LYS A 2 -33.59 20.11 -17.34
CA LYS A 2 -33.57 21.53 -16.90
C LYS A 2 -32.96 21.70 -15.49
N THR A 3 -31.94 20.91 -15.14
CA THR A 3 -31.33 20.94 -13.79
C THR A 3 -29.81 20.79 -13.79
N GLU A 4 -29.15 21.00 -14.94
CA GLU A 4 -27.68 20.87 -15.08
C GLU A 4 -26.96 22.21 -15.31
N GLN A 5 -27.63 23.35 -15.08
CA GLN A 5 -27.04 24.69 -15.25
C GLN A 5 -26.95 25.54 -13.97
N GLU A 6 -27.18 24.96 -12.78
CA GLU A 6 -26.97 25.70 -11.54
C GLU A 6 -25.48 25.77 -11.16
N GLU A 7 -24.91 26.96 -11.38
CA GLU A 7 -23.71 27.56 -10.78
C GLU A 7 -22.35 26.96 -11.15
N THR A 8 -21.88 27.25 -12.37
CA THR A 8 -20.46 27.16 -12.77
C THR A 8 -19.80 28.55 -12.76
N GLN A 9 -19.81 29.25 -11.62
CA GLN A 9 -18.89 30.37 -11.41
C GLN A 9 -17.67 29.85 -10.62
N GLY A 10 -16.47 29.97 -11.21
CA GLY A 10 -15.20 29.58 -10.56
C GLY A 10 -14.92 28.08 -10.39
N GLY A 11 -15.84 27.21 -10.83
CA GLY A 11 -15.71 25.75 -10.65
C GLY A 11 -16.13 25.24 -9.27
N ILE A 12 -16.92 26.04 -8.54
CA ILE A 12 -17.68 25.61 -7.36
C ILE A 12 -18.80 24.68 -7.81
N LEU A 13 -19.11 23.63 -7.04
CA LEU A 13 -20.19 22.69 -7.36
C LEU A 13 -20.98 22.33 -6.09
N THR A 14 -22.29 22.18 -6.24
CA THR A 14 -23.14 21.68 -5.16
C THR A 14 -22.89 20.18 -4.91
N PRO A 15 -22.73 19.76 -3.65
CA PRO A 15 -22.38 18.38 -3.35
C PRO A 15 -23.56 17.44 -3.66
N PRO A 16 -23.37 16.36 -4.44
CA PRO A 16 -24.44 15.44 -4.79
C PRO A 16 -25.06 14.75 -3.56
N ARG A 17 -26.40 14.66 -3.54
CA ARG A 17 -27.14 13.95 -2.48
C ARG A 17 -27.53 12.52 -2.86
N SER A 18 -27.68 12.21 -4.15
CA SER A 18 -28.07 10.87 -4.63
C SER A 18 -26.89 9.92 -4.72
N PHE A 19 -27.13 8.64 -4.37
CA PHE A 19 -26.10 7.59 -4.32
C PHE A 19 -25.32 7.46 -5.64
N GLY A 20 -26.02 7.38 -6.79
CA GLY A 20 -25.36 7.26 -8.09
C GLY A 20 -24.49 8.46 -8.46
N LYS A 21 -24.88 9.69 -8.06
CA LYS A 21 -24.06 10.88 -8.27
C LYS A 21 -22.86 10.91 -7.31
N ILE A 22 -23.00 10.41 -6.08
CA ILE A 22 -21.89 10.28 -5.13
C ILE A 22 -20.82 9.35 -5.71
N ILE A 23 -21.19 8.17 -6.24
CA ILE A 23 -20.25 7.21 -6.84
C ILE A 23 -19.41 7.86 -7.95
N LYS A 24 -20.02 8.67 -8.83
CA LYS A 24 -19.30 9.37 -9.91
C LYS A 24 -18.21 10.32 -9.41
N HIS A 25 -18.34 10.83 -8.18
CA HIS A 25 -17.38 11.75 -7.59
C HIS A 25 -16.32 11.06 -6.72
N LEU A 26 -16.43 9.75 -6.49
CA LEU A 26 -15.38 8.96 -5.85
C LEU A 26 -14.16 8.82 -6.79
N GLY A 27 -13.00 8.51 -6.23
CA GLY A 27 -11.77 8.37 -7.01
C GLY A 27 -10.48 8.41 -6.20
N PRO A 28 -10.27 9.45 -5.37
CA PRO A 28 -9.06 9.55 -4.54
C PRO A 28 -8.84 8.31 -3.67
N GLY A 29 -9.92 7.76 -3.11
CA GLY A 29 -9.90 6.57 -2.28
C GLY A 29 -9.48 5.32 -3.05
N ILE A 30 -9.99 5.08 -4.27
CA ILE A 30 -9.60 3.88 -5.03
C ILE A 30 -8.14 3.95 -5.50
N ILE A 31 -7.62 5.16 -5.77
CA ILE A 31 -6.21 5.37 -6.08
C ILE A 31 -5.34 5.00 -4.87
N ILE A 32 -5.73 5.43 -3.67
CA ILE A 32 -5.01 5.05 -2.45
C ILE A 32 -5.17 3.57 -2.11
N ALA A 33 -6.34 2.98 -2.33
CA ALA A 33 -6.52 1.54 -2.16
C ALA A 33 -5.55 0.76 -3.07
N GLY A 34 -5.39 1.17 -4.34
CA GLY A 34 -4.45 0.53 -5.27
C GLY A 34 -2.97 0.79 -4.99
N SER A 35 -2.63 1.85 -4.25
CA SER A 35 -1.25 2.08 -3.80
C SER A 35 -0.92 1.31 -2.53
N ILE A 36 -1.91 1.17 -1.63
CA ILE A 36 -1.81 0.36 -0.40
C ILE A 36 -1.66 -1.09 -0.82
N VAL A 37 -2.70 -1.63 -1.43
CA VAL A 37 -2.86 -3.04 -1.79
C VAL A 37 -1.86 -3.41 -2.87
N GLY A 38 -0.72 -3.91 -2.43
CA GLY A 38 0.51 -3.78 -3.16
C GLY A 38 1.57 -4.81 -2.79
N SER A 39 2.83 -4.39 -2.95
CA SER A 39 3.98 -5.18 -2.49
C SER A 39 3.96 -5.41 -0.98
N GLY A 40 3.40 -4.49 -0.18
CA GLY A 40 3.30 -4.64 1.27
C GLY A 40 2.41 -5.83 1.65
N GLU A 41 1.23 -5.95 1.06
CA GLU A 41 0.29 -7.02 1.36
C GLU A 41 0.74 -8.34 0.74
N LEU A 42 1.20 -8.32 -0.51
CA LEU A 42 1.64 -9.53 -1.19
C LEU A 42 2.89 -10.16 -0.54
N ILE A 43 3.83 -9.32 -0.08
CA ILE A 43 5.11 -9.80 0.47
C ILE A 43 5.03 -9.84 2.00
N ALA A 44 4.88 -8.68 2.60
CA ALA A 44 5.06 -8.46 4.04
C ALA A 44 3.91 -9.09 4.85
N THR A 45 2.66 -8.83 4.47
CA THR A 45 1.48 -9.38 5.17
C THR A 45 1.38 -10.89 5.06
N THR A 46 1.70 -11.45 3.91
CA THR A 46 1.71 -12.90 3.70
C THR A 46 2.82 -13.59 4.48
N LEU A 47 4.02 -13.00 4.56
CA LEU A 47 5.11 -13.50 5.41
C LEU A 47 4.74 -13.45 6.89
N VAL A 48 4.10 -12.36 7.34
CA VAL A 48 3.61 -12.27 8.72
C VAL A 48 2.58 -13.35 8.98
N GLY A 49 1.58 -13.54 8.11
CA GLY A 49 0.59 -14.61 8.29
C GLY A 49 1.27 -15.97 8.40
N ALA A 50 2.30 -16.21 7.60
CA ALA A 50 3.10 -17.43 7.66
C ALA A 50 3.85 -17.62 8.99
N GLN A 51 4.38 -16.54 9.58
CA GLN A 51 5.14 -16.58 10.84
C GLN A 51 4.24 -16.61 12.08
N ALA A 52 3.17 -15.82 12.06
CA ALA A 52 2.30 -15.56 13.19
C ALA A 52 1.06 -16.46 13.22
N GLY A 53 0.82 -17.25 12.16
CA GLY A 53 -0.40 -18.02 12.02
C GLY A 53 -1.62 -17.11 11.99
N PHE A 54 -2.71 -17.51 12.62
CA PHE A 54 -3.95 -16.72 12.64
C PHE A 54 -3.98 -15.65 13.74
N THR A 55 -3.14 -15.77 14.76
CA THR A 55 -3.21 -15.05 16.04
C THR A 55 -3.17 -13.51 15.93
N LEU A 56 -2.55 -12.94 14.90
CA LEU A 56 -2.44 -11.48 14.71
C LEU A 56 -3.57 -10.86 13.88
N LEU A 57 -4.60 -11.61 13.50
CA LEU A 57 -5.71 -11.09 12.68
C LEU A 57 -6.40 -9.87 13.31
N TRP A 58 -6.62 -9.87 14.63
CA TRP A 58 -7.19 -8.72 15.36
C TRP A 58 -6.36 -7.44 15.18
N LEU A 59 -5.04 -7.59 15.16
CA LEU A 59 -4.10 -6.49 15.09
C LEU A 59 -4.02 -5.90 13.67
N ILE A 60 -4.13 -6.77 12.66
CA ILE A 60 -4.28 -6.36 11.25
C ILE A 60 -5.54 -5.52 11.06
N LEU A 61 -6.68 -6.00 11.56
CA LEU A 61 -7.95 -5.29 11.47
C LEU A 61 -7.90 -3.96 12.22
N LEU A 62 -7.35 -3.96 13.44
CA LEU A 62 -7.17 -2.75 14.23
C LEU A 62 -6.32 -1.73 13.47
N GLY A 63 -5.18 -2.13 12.91
CA GLY A 63 -4.29 -1.25 12.15
C GLY A 63 -4.95 -0.64 10.92
N CYS A 64 -5.76 -1.43 10.22
CA CYS A 64 -6.53 -0.99 9.06
C CYS A 64 -7.62 0.03 9.42
N ILE A 65 -8.26 -0.12 10.59
CA ILE A 65 -9.35 0.75 11.04
C ILE A 65 -8.81 2.03 11.66
N ILE A 66 -7.86 1.95 12.61
CA ILE A 66 -7.47 3.14 13.38
C ILE A 66 -6.89 4.22 12.47
N LYS A 67 -6.20 3.86 11.39
CA LYS A 67 -5.54 4.83 10.51
C LYS A 67 -6.50 5.77 9.77
N ILE A 68 -7.72 5.34 9.52
CA ILE A 68 -8.67 6.09 8.68
C ILE A 68 -9.00 7.46 9.27
N PHE A 69 -8.99 7.57 10.60
CA PHE A 69 -9.32 8.81 11.29
C PHE A 69 -8.28 9.90 11.00
N VAL A 70 -6.99 9.56 10.99
CA VAL A 70 -5.91 10.48 10.62
C VAL A 70 -6.02 10.86 9.14
N GLN A 71 -6.23 9.88 8.24
CA GLN A 71 -6.40 10.14 6.81
C GLN A 71 -7.55 11.10 6.53
N VAL A 72 -8.69 10.90 7.20
CA VAL A 72 -9.87 11.75 7.05
C VAL A 72 -9.61 13.16 7.57
N GLU A 73 -8.85 13.35 8.67
CA GLU A 73 -8.51 14.69 9.15
C GLU A 73 -7.58 15.45 8.20
N PHE A 74 -6.61 14.78 7.58
CA PHE A 74 -5.77 15.38 6.52
C PHE A 74 -6.60 15.77 5.29
N GLY A 75 -7.50 14.89 4.86
CA GLY A 75 -8.42 15.17 3.76
C GLY A 75 -9.36 16.34 4.07
N ARG A 76 -9.94 16.35 5.28
CA ARG A 76 -10.82 17.41 5.78
C ARG A 76 -10.10 18.76 5.81
N HIS A 77 -8.91 18.82 6.39
CA HIS A 77 -8.10 20.04 6.42
C HIS A 77 -7.85 20.57 5.01
N THR A 78 -7.56 19.68 4.06
CA THR A 78 -7.32 20.03 2.65
C THR A 78 -8.58 20.57 1.96
N VAL A 79 -9.75 19.97 2.21
CA VAL A 79 -11.02 20.46 1.65
C VAL A 79 -11.41 21.83 2.22
N ILE A 80 -11.17 22.06 3.52
CA ILE A 80 -11.53 23.33 4.19
C ILE A 80 -10.59 24.46 3.74
N TRP A 81 -9.28 24.21 3.75
CA TRP A 81 -8.27 25.27 3.59
C TRP A 81 -7.70 25.37 2.18
N SER A 82 -8.03 24.44 1.28
CA SER A 82 -7.46 24.36 -0.09
C SER A 82 -5.93 24.34 -0.12
N ARG A 83 -5.30 23.78 0.92
CA ARG A 83 -3.84 23.65 1.06
C ARG A 83 -3.40 22.21 0.86
N THR A 84 -2.20 22.03 0.34
CA THR A 84 -1.59 20.69 0.28
C THR A 84 -1.22 20.22 1.68
N PRO A 85 -1.07 18.90 1.89
CA PRO A 85 -0.68 18.39 3.19
C PRO A 85 0.76 18.77 3.56
N LEU A 86 1.69 18.94 2.60
CA LEU A 86 3.02 19.48 2.90
C LEU A 86 2.96 20.95 3.34
N GLU A 87 2.12 21.78 2.71
CA GLU A 87 1.90 23.15 3.15
C GLU A 87 1.26 23.20 4.55
N ALA A 88 0.28 22.31 4.80
CA ALA A 88 -0.35 22.18 6.12
C ALA A 88 0.68 21.77 7.19
N LEU A 89 1.54 20.78 6.92
CA LEU A 89 2.62 20.35 7.82
C LEU A 89 3.65 21.47 8.05
N ASN A 90 3.94 22.27 7.03
CA ASN A 90 4.87 23.40 7.15
C ASN A 90 4.35 24.51 8.09
N ASN A 91 3.04 24.57 8.32
CA ASN A 91 2.40 25.56 9.18
C ASN A 91 2.23 25.10 10.64
N ILE A 92 2.58 23.84 10.95
CA ILE A 92 2.52 23.32 12.32
C ILE A 92 3.66 23.93 13.17
N PRO A 93 3.45 24.16 14.48
CA PRO A 93 4.51 24.56 15.41
C PRO A 93 5.69 23.57 15.43
N GLY A 94 6.91 24.09 15.43
CA GLY A 94 8.13 23.27 15.56
C GLY A 94 9.37 23.97 15.04
N PRO A 95 10.56 23.36 15.21
CA PRO A 95 11.81 23.87 14.68
C PRO A 95 11.73 24.14 13.17
N ARG A 96 12.27 25.28 12.74
CA ARG A 96 12.28 25.68 11.33
C ARG A 96 13.73 25.87 10.88
N THR A 97 14.04 25.30 9.72
CA THR A 97 15.31 25.53 9.05
C THR A 97 15.02 26.34 7.79
N ARG A 98 15.50 27.59 7.75
CA ARG A 98 15.12 28.59 6.73
C ARG A 98 13.60 28.84 6.71
N ARG A 99 12.91 28.53 5.60
CA ARG A 99 11.47 28.73 5.41
C ARG A 99 10.63 27.48 5.71
N THR A 100 11.26 26.32 5.90
CA THR A 100 10.60 25.02 6.02
C THR A 100 10.71 24.43 7.42
N ASN A 101 9.61 23.80 7.88
CA ASN A 101 9.56 23.04 9.12
C ASN A 101 10.46 21.78 9.00
N TRP A 102 11.08 21.36 10.11
CA TRP A 102 11.91 20.14 10.17
C TRP A 102 11.19 18.89 9.64
N LEU A 103 9.85 18.81 9.78
CA LEU A 103 9.03 17.73 9.22
C LEU A 103 9.18 17.59 7.71
N LEU A 104 9.36 18.70 6.99
CA LEU A 104 9.56 18.68 5.54
C LEU A 104 10.95 18.13 5.18
N TRP A 105 11.97 18.36 6.01
CA TRP A 105 13.30 17.78 5.81
C TRP A 105 13.27 16.27 6.02
N TYR A 106 12.58 15.81 7.07
CA TYR A 106 12.38 14.39 7.29
C TYR A 106 11.57 13.74 6.17
N TRP A 107 10.50 14.40 5.70
CA TRP A 107 9.75 13.97 4.52
C TRP A 107 10.63 13.86 3.27
N ALA A 108 11.54 14.81 3.03
CA ALA A 108 12.45 14.76 1.90
C ALA A 108 13.40 13.55 1.99
N PHE A 109 13.96 13.28 3.18
CA PHE A 109 14.74 12.07 3.44
C PHE A 109 13.93 10.78 3.19
N MET A 110 12.72 10.70 3.74
CA MET A 110 11.80 9.59 3.53
C MET A 110 11.46 9.40 2.03
N THR A 111 11.33 10.49 1.27
CA THR A 111 11.05 10.41 -0.17
C THR A 111 12.20 9.73 -0.93
N CYS A 112 13.45 9.97 -0.55
CA CYS A 112 14.61 9.26 -1.13
C CYS A 112 14.56 7.75 -0.87
N THR A 113 14.15 7.33 0.34
CA THR A 113 14.02 5.90 0.66
C THR A 113 12.83 5.28 -0.06
N ILE A 114 11.74 6.02 -0.29
CA ILE A 114 10.59 5.56 -1.09
C ILE A 114 11.02 5.28 -2.53
N ILE A 115 11.82 6.14 -3.18
CA ILE A 115 12.32 5.87 -4.54
C ILE A 115 13.15 4.57 -4.57
N THR A 116 13.90 4.29 -3.50
CA THR A 116 14.64 3.03 -3.35
C THR A 116 13.67 1.84 -3.24
N GLN A 117 12.65 1.91 -2.39
CA GLN A 117 11.60 0.88 -2.31
C GLN A 117 10.94 0.62 -3.68
N GLN A 118 10.70 1.68 -4.46
CA GLN A 118 10.12 1.56 -5.81
C GLN A 118 11.01 0.76 -6.76
N GLY A 119 12.34 0.84 -6.62
CA GLY A 119 13.26 -0.04 -7.34
C GLY A 119 13.10 -1.51 -6.95
N GLY A 120 12.92 -1.80 -5.66
CA GLY A 120 12.64 -3.16 -5.20
C GLY A 120 11.31 -3.71 -5.72
N ILE A 121 10.25 -2.90 -5.72
CA ILE A 121 8.94 -3.27 -6.28
C ILE A 121 9.05 -3.52 -7.78
N LEU A 122 9.74 -2.65 -8.52
CA LEU A 122 10.01 -2.82 -9.94
C LEU A 122 10.69 -4.17 -10.23
N GLY A 123 11.68 -4.55 -9.41
CA GLY A 123 12.31 -5.88 -9.44
C GLY A 123 11.31 -7.02 -9.32
N GLY A 124 10.43 -6.96 -8.32
CA GLY A 124 9.38 -7.98 -8.12
C GLY A 124 8.38 -8.07 -9.29
N VAL A 125 8.02 -6.93 -9.91
CA VAL A 125 7.20 -6.95 -11.15
C VAL A 125 7.98 -7.62 -12.28
N GLY A 126 9.27 -7.31 -12.44
CA GLY A 126 10.12 -7.91 -13.47
C GLY A 126 10.29 -9.43 -13.31
N GLU A 127 10.43 -9.90 -12.08
CA GLU A 127 10.44 -11.33 -11.74
C GLU A 127 9.12 -11.99 -12.12
N ALA A 128 7.98 -11.41 -11.71
CA ALA A 128 6.66 -11.94 -12.04
C ALA A 128 6.39 -11.96 -13.56
N MET A 129 6.82 -10.92 -14.29
CA MET A 129 6.73 -10.88 -15.75
C MET A 129 7.62 -11.94 -16.41
N THR A 130 8.80 -12.23 -15.85
CA THR A 130 9.67 -13.30 -16.34
C THR A 130 9.01 -14.66 -16.21
N MET A 131 8.20 -14.89 -15.16
CA MET A 131 7.47 -16.15 -14.95
C MET A 131 6.41 -16.40 -16.02
N VAL A 132 5.65 -15.36 -16.42
CA VAL A 132 4.56 -15.50 -17.41
C VAL A 132 5.08 -15.39 -18.85
N THR A 133 5.98 -14.45 -19.08
CA THR A 133 6.47 -14.06 -20.40
C THR A 133 8.00 -14.03 -20.41
N PRO A 134 8.67 -15.19 -20.35
CA PRO A 134 10.12 -15.25 -20.52
C PRO A 134 10.50 -14.78 -21.93
N LEU A 135 11.47 -13.89 -22.02
CA LEU A 135 12.01 -13.29 -23.25
C LEU A 135 13.17 -14.11 -23.82
N THR A 136 13.94 -14.79 -22.97
CA THR A 136 15.09 -15.60 -23.38
C THR A 136 14.89 -17.09 -23.11
N GLU A 137 15.68 -17.92 -23.80
CA GLU A 137 15.70 -19.37 -23.54
C GLU A 137 16.20 -19.68 -22.12
N GLU A 138 17.19 -18.91 -21.62
CA GLU A 138 17.69 -19.04 -20.25
C GLU A 138 16.58 -18.80 -19.22
N GLY A 139 15.73 -17.78 -19.44
CA GLY A 139 14.56 -17.51 -18.61
C GLY A 139 13.54 -18.65 -18.62
N ARG A 140 13.29 -19.26 -19.79
CA ARG A 140 12.40 -20.43 -19.91
C ARG A 140 12.92 -21.64 -19.12
N ILE A 141 14.22 -21.90 -19.22
CA ILE A 141 14.88 -23.00 -18.50
C ILE A 141 14.87 -22.73 -16.99
N TYR A 142 15.21 -21.51 -16.58
CA TYR A 142 15.18 -21.07 -15.19
C TYR A 142 13.80 -21.31 -14.56
N ASN A 143 12.73 -20.82 -15.19
CA ASN A 143 11.38 -20.97 -14.65
C ASN A 143 10.98 -22.44 -14.48
N ARG A 144 11.32 -23.29 -15.45
CA ARG A 144 11.03 -24.73 -15.38
C ARG A 144 11.76 -25.38 -14.20
N GLN A 145 13.06 -25.14 -14.07
CA GLN A 145 13.87 -25.75 -13.02
C GLN A 145 13.55 -25.21 -11.62
N ALA A 146 13.33 -23.89 -11.50
CA ALA A 146 12.95 -23.27 -10.25
C ALA A 146 11.56 -23.74 -9.80
N GLY A 147 10.59 -23.82 -10.72
CA GLY A 147 9.25 -24.37 -10.46
C GLY A 147 9.29 -25.82 -10.00
N GLU A 148 10.03 -26.69 -10.69
CA GLU A 148 10.22 -28.09 -10.30
C GLU A 148 10.86 -28.23 -8.91
N ASN A 149 11.90 -27.45 -8.62
CA ASN A 149 12.57 -27.46 -7.32
C ASN A 149 11.62 -27.06 -6.19
N ILE A 150 10.85 -26.00 -6.38
CA ILE A 150 9.89 -25.53 -5.38
C ILE A 150 8.76 -26.54 -5.23
N ARG A 151 8.20 -27.06 -6.32
CA ARG A 151 7.15 -28.09 -6.29
C ARG A 151 7.60 -29.34 -5.55
N ASN A 152 8.85 -29.76 -5.74
CA ASN A 152 9.44 -30.87 -4.99
C ASN A 152 9.57 -30.55 -3.50
N LYS A 153 10.02 -29.34 -3.13
CA LYS A 153 10.05 -28.88 -1.72
C LYS A 153 8.65 -28.89 -1.10
N VAL A 154 7.64 -28.40 -1.82
CA VAL A 154 6.25 -28.35 -1.36
C VAL A 154 5.70 -29.77 -1.18
N ASN A 155 5.81 -30.65 -2.18
CA ASN A 155 5.34 -32.02 -2.07
C ASN A 155 6.02 -32.81 -0.94
N PHE A 156 7.32 -32.64 -0.77
CA PHE A 156 8.07 -33.25 0.34
C PHE A 156 7.56 -32.77 1.70
N SER A 157 7.36 -31.46 1.87
CA SER A 157 6.84 -30.90 3.12
C SER A 157 5.42 -31.40 3.44
N LEU A 158 4.57 -31.58 2.42
CA LEU A 158 3.23 -32.15 2.58
C LEU A 158 3.28 -33.63 3.00
N GLN A 159 4.11 -34.44 2.36
CA GLN A 159 4.29 -35.87 2.71
C GLN A 159 4.87 -36.06 4.12
N SER A 160 5.83 -35.22 4.52
CA SER A 160 6.44 -35.30 5.86
C SER A 160 5.42 -35.13 6.99
N LYS A 161 4.35 -34.35 6.77
CA LYS A 161 3.23 -34.21 7.72
C LYS A 161 2.33 -35.43 7.78
N THR A 162 2.05 -36.06 6.65
CA THR A 162 1.24 -37.29 6.60
C THR A 162 1.94 -38.42 7.34
N ASN A 163 3.25 -38.57 7.17
CA ASN A 163 4.03 -39.62 7.84
C ASN A 163 4.22 -39.38 9.36
N SER A 164 4.24 -38.12 9.81
CA SER A 164 4.30 -37.82 11.25
C SER A 164 2.98 -38.07 11.99
N GLN A 165 1.84 -38.15 11.28
CA GLN A 165 0.57 -38.63 11.84
C GLN A 165 0.43 -40.16 11.82
N SER A 166 1.16 -40.89 10.96
CA SER A 166 1.08 -42.35 10.82
C SER A 166 2.09 -43.16 11.66
N GLY A 167 2.69 -42.56 12.70
CA GLY A 167 3.39 -43.30 13.75
C GLY A 167 4.70 -43.99 13.34
N THR A 168 5.32 -43.65 12.20
CA THR A 168 6.65 -44.15 11.85
C THR A 168 7.68 -43.04 12.02
N ILE A 169 8.44 -43.13 13.11
CA ILE A 169 9.61 -42.28 13.35
C ILE A 169 10.70 -42.70 12.36
N GLU A 170 10.77 -42.05 11.20
CA GLU A 170 12.05 -41.94 10.48
C GLU A 170 12.69 -40.59 10.81
N SER A 171 13.73 -40.68 11.62
CA SER A 171 14.64 -39.62 12.00
C SER A 171 15.12 -38.82 10.78
N GLY A 172 14.69 -37.56 10.69
CA GLY A 172 15.63 -36.44 10.76
C GLY A 172 16.72 -36.29 9.70
N LYS A 173 16.66 -36.94 8.53
CA LYS A 173 17.48 -36.49 7.40
C LYS A 173 16.79 -35.30 6.72
N LYS A 174 17.26 -34.08 7.06
CA LYS A 174 17.19 -32.94 6.13
C LYS A 174 17.92 -33.36 4.86
N ILE A 175 17.22 -33.99 3.91
CA ILE A 175 17.69 -34.07 2.54
C ILE A 175 17.58 -32.64 2.03
N VAL A 176 18.66 -31.90 2.18
CA VAL A 176 18.88 -30.66 1.46
C VAL A 176 18.96 -31.09 0.00
N LEU A 177 17.83 -31.00 -0.72
CA LEU A 177 17.86 -31.03 -2.17
C LEU A 177 18.94 -30.02 -2.58
N PRO A 178 19.96 -30.42 -3.36
CA PRO A 178 21.02 -29.50 -3.73
C PRO A 178 20.36 -28.26 -4.32
N ALA A 179 20.64 -27.11 -3.71
CA ALA A 179 20.22 -25.83 -4.25
C ALA A 179 20.90 -25.75 -5.62
N LEU A 180 20.11 -25.96 -6.67
CA LEU A 180 20.54 -25.65 -8.02
C LEU A 180 20.75 -24.13 -7.98
N GLU A 181 22.01 -23.69 -7.84
CA GLU A 181 22.40 -22.28 -7.91
C GLU A 181 22.17 -21.82 -9.35
N LEU A 182 20.90 -21.57 -9.65
CA LEU A 182 20.48 -21.06 -10.93
C LEU A 182 20.86 -19.58 -10.97
N LYS A 183 21.77 -19.26 -11.88
CA LYS A 183 22.11 -17.87 -12.18
C LYS A 183 20.83 -17.14 -12.59
N SER A 184 20.51 -16.05 -11.90
CA SER A 184 19.30 -15.27 -12.20
C SER A 184 19.26 -14.88 -13.68
N PRO A 185 18.13 -15.10 -14.38
CA PRO A 185 18.07 -14.90 -15.81
C PRO A 185 18.17 -13.40 -16.16
N PRO A 186 18.76 -13.05 -17.32
CA PRO A 186 18.84 -11.67 -17.77
C PRO A 186 17.45 -11.05 -18.02
N ASP A 187 16.43 -11.88 -18.21
CA ASP A 187 15.02 -11.50 -18.43
C ASP A 187 14.48 -10.53 -17.40
N VAL A 188 14.81 -10.72 -16.13
CA VAL A 188 14.36 -9.80 -15.06
C VAL A 188 14.86 -8.39 -15.37
N ARG A 189 16.14 -8.25 -15.79
CA ARG A 189 16.73 -6.96 -16.16
C ARG A 189 16.06 -6.35 -17.38
N TYR A 190 15.71 -7.15 -18.38
CA TYR A 190 14.98 -6.65 -19.55
C TYR A 190 13.57 -6.17 -19.18
N TRP A 191 12.84 -6.95 -18.39
CA TRP A 191 11.50 -6.58 -17.96
C TRP A 191 11.48 -5.31 -17.12
N VAL A 192 12.38 -5.16 -16.13
CA VAL A 192 12.43 -3.93 -15.33
C VAL A 192 12.73 -2.69 -16.17
N ILE A 193 13.59 -2.80 -17.20
CA ILE A 193 13.87 -1.69 -18.12
C ILE A 193 12.62 -1.35 -18.92
N ILE A 194 11.97 -2.35 -19.53
CA ILE A 194 10.75 -2.16 -20.32
C ILE A 194 9.66 -1.51 -19.48
N ILE A 195 9.38 -2.06 -18.29
CA ILE A 195 8.36 -1.56 -17.37
C ILE A 195 8.67 -0.11 -16.99
N ALA A 196 9.90 0.19 -16.55
CA ALA A 196 10.26 1.54 -16.13
C ALA A 196 10.12 2.57 -17.27
N VAL A 197 10.55 2.24 -18.49
CA VAL A 197 10.45 3.12 -19.66
C VAL A 197 8.99 3.33 -20.07
N VAL A 198 8.20 2.27 -20.13
CA VAL A 198 6.77 2.35 -20.44
C VAL A 198 6.03 3.18 -19.38
N THR A 199 6.29 2.93 -18.09
CA THR A 199 5.69 3.70 -17.00
C THR A 199 6.10 5.17 -17.07
N ALA A 200 7.37 5.47 -17.33
CA ALA A 200 7.86 6.84 -17.49
C ALA A 200 7.12 7.60 -18.62
N ALA A 201 6.90 6.93 -19.76
CA ALA A 201 6.16 7.48 -20.88
C ALA A 201 4.67 7.68 -20.54
N VAL A 202 4.02 6.68 -19.95
CA VAL A 202 2.60 6.77 -19.55
C VAL A 202 2.40 7.88 -18.54
N LEU A 203 3.27 8.03 -17.54
CA LEU A 203 3.17 9.08 -16.53
C LEU A 203 3.44 10.49 -17.09
N TYR A 204 4.24 10.61 -18.16
CA TYR A 204 4.46 11.89 -18.83
C TYR A 204 3.17 12.46 -19.42
N TYR A 205 2.40 11.61 -20.10
CA TYR A 205 1.16 11.97 -20.79
C TYR A 205 -0.10 11.75 -19.92
N GLY A 206 0.05 11.08 -18.78
CA GLY A 206 -1.03 10.65 -17.91
C GLY A 206 -1.80 11.80 -17.28
N LYS A 207 -3.08 11.95 -17.63
CA LYS A 207 -4.04 12.79 -16.90
C LYS A 207 -4.58 12.02 -15.68
N PHE A 208 -5.10 12.73 -14.67
CA PHE A 208 -5.75 12.13 -13.49
C PHE A 208 -6.76 11.03 -13.86
N ALA A 209 -7.57 11.24 -14.92
CA ALA A 209 -8.54 10.24 -15.37
C ALA A 209 -7.90 8.91 -15.78
N ILE A 210 -6.74 8.94 -16.45
CA ILE A 210 -6.00 7.72 -16.83
C ILE A 210 -5.53 7.00 -15.58
N ILE A 211 -4.94 7.74 -14.63
CA ILE A 211 -4.46 7.19 -13.36
C ILE A 211 -5.61 6.53 -12.60
N GLN A 212 -6.76 7.21 -12.50
CA GLN A 212 -7.95 6.68 -11.83
C GLN A 212 -8.50 5.43 -12.53
N TRP A 213 -8.58 5.41 -13.86
CA TRP A 213 -9.10 4.26 -14.60
C TRP A 213 -8.19 3.05 -14.48
N VAL A 214 -6.89 3.24 -14.68
CA VAL A 214 -5.87 2.19 -14.54
C VAL A 214 -5.89 1.63 -13.12
N SER A 215 -5.91 2.48 -12.09
CA SER A 215 -5.99 2.03 -10.69
C SER A 215 -7.26 1.25 -10.40
N THR A 216 -8.40 1.72 -10.91
CA THR A 216 -9.70 1.07 -10.69
C THR A 216 -9.73 -0.33 -11.29
N ILE A 217 -9.22 -0.50 -12.51
CA ILE A 217 -9.15 -1.81 -13.19
C ILE A 217 -8.23 -2.75 -12.42
N MET A 218 -7.05 -2.28 -12.00
CA MET A 218 -6.08 -3.11 -11.25
C MET A 218 -6.64 -3.55 -9.90
N VAL A 219 -7.21 -2.62 -9.13
CA VAL A 219 -7.84 -2.92 -7.83
C VAL A 219 -9.01 -3.88 -8.01
N PHE A 220 -9.84 -3.70 -9.03
CA PHE A 220 -10.97 -4.58 -9.30
C PHE A 220 -10.50 -6.00 -9.68
N MET A 221 -9.60 -6.13 -10.65
CA MET A 221 -9.04 -7.41 -11.08
C MET A 221 -8.45 -8.15 -9.88
N PHE A 222 -7.63 -7.45 -9.10
CA PHE A 222 -7.00 -8.01 -7.92
C PHE A 222 -8.01 -8.44 -6.84
N THR A 223 -9.03 -7.62 -6.57
CA THR A 223 -10.05 -7.93 -5.55
C THR A 223 -10.80 -9.19 -5.95
N VAL A 224 -11.15 -9.31 -7.23
CA VAL A 224 -11.80 -10.51 -7.79
C VAL A 224 -10.90 -11.74 -7.64
N THR A 225 -9.62 -11.66 -8.03
CA THR A 225 -8.66 -12.77 -7.88
C THR A 225 -8.50 -13.18 -6.41
N SER A 226 -8.45 -12.20 -5.49
CA SER A 226 -8.34 -12.45 -4.05
C SER A 226 -9.57 -13.18 -3.48
N ILE A 227 -10.78 -12.79 -3.90
CA ILE A 227 -12.03 -13.47 -3.51
C ILE A 227 -12.03 -14.90 -4.04
N ILE A 228 -11.69 -15.09 -5.32
CA ILE A 228 -11.63 -16.41 -5.95
C ILE A 228 -10.67 -17.31 -5.18
N ASN A 229 -9.47 -16.82 -4.84
CA ASN A 229 -8.47 -17.57 -4.10
C ASN A 229 -8.99 -18.05 -2.75
N ILE A 230 -9.64 -17.20 -1.95
CA ILE A 230 -10.20 -17.62 -0.64
C ILE A 230 -11.33 -18.63 -0.81
N VAL A 231 -12.27 -18.37 -1.71
CA VAL A 231 -13.44 -19.24 -1.91
C VAL A 231 -12.98 -20.63 -2.35
N MET A 232 -12.04 -20.69 -3.30
CA MET A 232 -11.47 -21.96 -3.75
C MET A 232 -10.65 -22.65 -2.66
N LEU A 233 -9.95 -21.90 -1.80
CA LEU A 233 -9.17 -22.49 -0.70
C LEU A 233 -10.05 -23.30 0.26
N GLN A 234 -11.32 -22.90 0.45
CA GLN A 234 -12.28 -23.64 1.28
C GLN A 234 -12.68 -24.99 0.69
N SER A 235 -12.45 -25.24 -0.60
CA SER A 235 -12.77 -26.51 -1.25
C SER A 235 -11.76 -27.63 -0.91
N TYR A 236 -10.68 -27.33 -0.18
CA TYR A 236 -9.63 -28.29 0.16
C TYR A 236 -9.45 -28.39 1.67
N GLU A 237 -9.77 -29.54 2.26
CA GLU A 237 -9.81 -29.73 3.73
C GLU A 237 -8.50 -29.35 4.43
N ASN A 238 -7.34 -29.65 3.83
CA ASN A 238 -6.03 -29.36 4.41
C ASN A 238 -5.68 -27.86 4.45
N TRP A 239 -6.37 -27.04 3.65
CA TRP A 239 -6.08 -25.61 3.44
C TRP A 239 -7.25 -24.70 3.82
N ALA A 240 -8.43 -25.28 3.99
CA ALA A 240 -9.63 -24.59 4.43
C ALA A 240 -9.37 -23.85 5.75
N ILE A 241 -9.95 -22.66 5.86
CA ILE A 241 -9.79 -21.79 7.03
C ILE A 241 -11.01 -22.01 7.89
N ASN A 242 -10.79 -22.58 9.07
CA ASN A 242 -11.88 -22.92 9.97
C ASN A 242 -12.29 -21.70 10.79
N TRP A 243 -13.57 -21.64 11.18
CA TRP A 243 -14.06 -20.60 12.08
C TRP A 243 -13.30 -20.58 13.41
N GLY A 244 -12.85 -21.74 13.91
CA GLY A 244 -12.00 -21.82 15.09
C GLY A 244 -10.71 -21.00 14.96
N GLU A 245 -10.06 -21.05 13.79
CA GLU A 245 -8.80 -20.33 13.52
C GLU A 245 -9.04 -18.82 13.39
N ILE A 246 -10.18 -18.41 12.81
CA ILE A 246 -10.56 -16.99 12.75
C ILE A 246 -10.84 -16.45 14.15
N LEU A 247 -11.56 -17.20 15.00
CA LEU A 247 -11.83 -16.81 16.38
C LEU A 247 -10.54 -16.76 17.21
N GLU A 248 -9.62 -17.70 16.99
CA GLU A 248 -8.28 -17.67 17.57
C GLU A 248 -7.54 -16.39 17.15
N GLY A 249 -7.63 -16.01 15.88
CA GLY A 249 -7.06 -14.75 15.39
C GLY A 249 -7.68 -13.49 15.99
N MET A 250 -8.88 -13.60 16.57
CA MET A 250 -9.59 -12.53 17.27
C MET A 250 -9.38 -12.56 18.79
N SER A 251 -8.56 -13.47 19.32
CA SER A 251 -8.39 -13.71 20.76
C SER A 251 -7.50 -12.69 21.50
N PHE A 252 -7.04 -11.61 20.83
CA PHE A 252 -6.11 -10.60 21.35
C PHE A 252 -4.79 -11.17 21.91
N GLN A 253 -4.45 -12.40 21.52
CA GLN A 253 -3.19 -13.03 21.88
C GLN A 253 -2.06 -12.56 20.96
N THR A 254 -0.82 -12.80 21.37
CA THR A 254 0.37 -12.53 20.57
C THR A 254 1.16 -13.82 20.37
N PRO A 255 1.74 -14.07 19.18
CA PRO A 255 2.56 -15.25 18.93
C PRO A 255 3.69 -15.37 19.95
N GLY A 256 3.77 -16.50 20.65
CA GLY A 256 4.77 -16.75 21.69
C GLY A 256 4.71 -15.78 22.89
N GLY A 257 3.59 -15.08 23.09
CA GLY A 257 3.42 -14.07 24.14
C GLY A 257 4.26 -12.80 23.93
N SER A 258 4.89 -12.64 22.76
CA SER A 258 5.79 -11.52 22.50
C SER A 258 5.07 -10.39 21.77
N LEU A 259 4.83 -9.30 22.49
CA LEU A 259 4.37 -8.04 21.92
C LEU A 259 5.33 -7.52 20.83
N SER A 260 6.60 -7.95 20.84
CA SER A 260 7.62 -7.53 19.88
C SER A 260 7.29 -7.95 18.44
N ILE A 261 6.82 -9.18 18.25
CA ILE A 261 6.45 -9.73 16.93
C ILE A 261 5.19 -9.04 16.42
N ALA A 262 4.23 -8.82 17.33
CA ALA A 262 2.99 -8.10 17.04
C ALA A 262 3.27 -6.64 16.59
N LEU A 263 4.13 -5.93 17.31
CA LEU A 263 4.49 -4.55 16.96
C LEU A 263 5.38 -4.45 15.71
N ALA A 264 6.30 -5.39 15.51
CA ALA A 264 7.10 -5.46 14.27
C ALA A 264 6.21 -5.72 13.06
N THR A 265 5.24 -6.64 13.21
CA THR A 265 4.20 -6.92 12.22
C THR A 265 3.37 -5.68 11.91
N PHE A 266 2.91 -4.98 12.94
CA PHE A 266 2.12 -3.77 12.76
C PHE A 266 2.90 -2.66 12.08
N GLY A 267 4.19 -2.47 12.39
CA GLY A 267 5.03 -1.47 11.73
C GLY A 267 5.35 -1.78 10.25
N LEU A 268 5.25 -3.05 9.85
CA LEU A 268 5.60 -3.54 8.52
C LEU A 268 4.38 -3.67 7.58
N ILE A 269 3.20 -3.98 8.13
CA ILE A 269 1.92 -4.05 7.40
C ILE A 269 1.11 -2.76 7.56
N GLY A 270 1.38 -2.01 8.63
CA GLY A 270 0.73 -0.75 8.93
C GLY A 270 1.04 0.29 7.87
N MET A 271 -0.02 1.02 7.53
CA MET A 271 -0.05 2.14 6.58
C MET A 271 1.28 2.84 6.33
N SER A 272 1.56 3.10 5.06
CA SER A 272 2.72 3.87 4.69
C SER A 272 2.41 5.36 4.93
N ALA A 273 3.32 6.07 5.60
CA ALA A 273 3.15 7.50 5.84
C ALA A 273 2.98 8.28 4.52
N SER A 274 3.54 7.76 3.43
CA SER A 274 3.36 8.33 2.10
C SER A 274 1.89 8.35 1.65
N GLU A 275 1.09 7.33 1.96
CA GLU A 275 -0.33 7.24 1.58
C GLU A 275 -1.20 8.29 2.27
N LEU A 276 -0.97 8.51 3.57
CA LEU A 276 -1.64 9.57 4.33
C LEU A 276 -1.40 10.94 3.70
N MET A 277 -0.18 11.14 3.21
CA MET A 277 0.23 12.40 2.63
C MET A 277 -0.19 12.54 1.17
N THR A 278 -0.30 11.45 0.40
CA THR A 278 -0.76 11.51 -1.00
C THR A 278 -2.28 11.64 -1.12
N TYR A 279 -3.06 11.04 -0.21
CA TYR A 279 -4.53 11.07 -0.29
C TYR A 279 -5.11 12.48 -0.52
N PRO A 280 -4.70 13.52 0.24
CA PRO A 280 -5.26 14.85 0.03
C PRO A 280 -4.84 15.51 -1.28
N TYR A 281 -3.69 15.15 -1.87
CA TYR A 281 -3.35 15.60 -3.24
C TYR A 281 -4.35 15.05 -4.26
N TRP A 282 -4.77 13.80 -4.12
CA TRP A 282 -5.79 13.23 -4.99
C TRP A 282 -7.16 13.89 -4.79
N CYS A 283 -7.51 14.28 -3.56
CA CYS A 283 -8.70 15.10 -3.30
C CYS A 283 -8.63 16.47 -4.00
N LEU A 284 -7.46 17.13 -3.98
CA LEU A 284 -7.24 18.39 -4.68
C LEU A 284 -7.37 18.23 -6.20
N GLU A 285 -6.77 17.19 -6.78
CA GLU A 285 -6.85 16.94 -8.23
C GLU A 285 -8.24 16.54 -8.70
N LYS A 286 -8.96 15.73 -7.91
CA LYS A 286 -10.37 15.41 -8.20
C LYS A 286 -11.24 16.67 -8.14
N GLY A 287 -10.82 17.67 -7.37
CA GLY A 287 -11.46 18.98 -7.27
C GLY A 287 -12.25 19.19 -6.00
N TYR A 288 -12.17 18.33 -4.97
CA TYR A 288 -13.02 18.44 -3.77
C TYR A 288 -12.94 19.82 -3.10
N ALA A 289 -11.74 20.37 -2.97
CA ALA A 289 -11.53 21.73 -2.45
C ALA A 289 -12.04 22.81 -3.42
N LYS A 290 -11.74 22.66 -4.72
CA LYS A 290 -12.21 23.57 -5.78
C LYS A 290 -13.75 23.66 -5.83
N PHE A 291 -14.42 22.52 -5.73
CA PHE A 291 -15.88 22.41 -5.73
C PHE A 291 -16.50 23.01 -4.47
N THR A 292 -15.79 22.97 -3.35
CA THR A 292 -16.22 23.61 -2.09
C THR A 292 -16.18 25.14 -2.21
N GLY A 293 -15.16 25.66 -2.89
CA GLY A 293 -14.88 27.08 -3.00
C GLY A 293 -13.97 27.58 -1.87
N VAL A 294 -13.40 28.78 -2.07
CA VAL A 294 -12.57 29.44 -1.06
C VAL A 294 -13.42 29.71 0.19
N LYS A 295 -12.85 29.46 1.37
CA LYS A 295 -13.51 29.73 2.64
C LYS A 295 -13.82 31.22 2.78
N ASP A 296 -15.11 31.54 2.86
CA ASP A 296 -15.65 32.90 3.01
C ASP A 296 -16.56 33.04 4.25
N ASP A 297 -16.65 32.00 5.08
CA ASP A 297 -17.53 31.91 6.27
C ASP A 297 -19.02 32.12 6.00
N SER A 298 -19.45 32.05 4.73
CA SER A 298 -20.86 32.14 4.37
C SER A 298 -21.61 30.84 4.74
N PRO A 299 -22.91 30.92 5.06
CA PRO A 299 -23.76 29.73 5.23
C PRO A 299 -23.74 28.81 4.00
N ALA A 300 -23.66 29.40 2.80
CA ALA A 300 -23.58 28.65 1.54
C ALA A 300 -22.28 27.85 1.42
N TRP A 301 -21.13 28.44 1.79
CA TRP A 301 -19.86 27.72 1.85
C TRP A 301 -19.90 26.60 2.89
N LEU A 302 -20.46 26.84 4.08
CA LEU A 302 -20.60 25.83 5.12
C LEU A 302 -21.41 24.62 4.65
N GLU A 303 -22.51 24.83 3.92
CA GLU A 303 -23.31 23.73 3.35
C GLU A 303 -22.50 22.93 2.31
N ARG A 304 -21.80 23.62 1.39
CA ARG A 304 -20.95 22.96 0.39
C ARG A 304 -19.81 22.19 1.04
N ALA A 305 -19.09 22.80 1.97
CA ALA A 305 -17.99 22.19 2.70
C ALA A 305 -18.45 20.93 3.45
N ARG A 306 -19.58 21.00 4.16
CA ARG A 306 -20.18 19.84 4.84
C ARG A 306 -20.49 18.70 3.86
N GLY A 307 -21.06 19.02 2.70
CA GLY A 307 -21.40 18.02 1.70
C GLY A 307 -20.20 17.39 1.00
N TRP A 308 -19.15 18.17 0.67
CA TRP A 308 -17.92 17.65 0.08
C TRP A 308 -17.06 16.86 1.08
N ILE A 309 -16.99 17.30 2.33
CA ILE A 309 -16.37 16.51 3.42
C ILE A 309 -17.09 15.17 3.59
N ARG A 310 -18.42 15.13 3.48
CA ARG A 310 -19.18 13.87 3.51
C ARG A 310 -18.79 12.94 2.36
N ILE A 311 -18.65 13.46 1.13
CA ILE A 311 -18.23 12.66 -0.03
C ILE A 311 -16.80 12.14 0.16
N MET A 312 -15.89 13.01 0.60
CA MET A 312 -14.50 12.65 0.92
C MET A 312 -14.42 11.58 2.02
N ARG A 313 -15.28 11.65 3.05
CA ARG A 313 -15.37 10.61 4.07
C ARG A 313 -15.88 9.28 3.50
N ILE A 314 -16.90 9.29 2.64
CA ILE A 314 -17.41 8.07 1.99
C ILE A 314 -16.32 7.45 1.10
N ASP A 315 -15.61 8.27 0.34
CA ASP A 315 -14.48 7.87 -0.51
C ASP A 315 -13.35 7.20 0.30
N SER A 316 -12.96 7.81 1.43
CA SER A 316 -12.00 7.23 2.37
C SER A 316 -12.50 5.93 3.01
N LEU A 317 -13.77 5.85 3.43
CA LEU A 317 -14.32 4.64 4.04
C LEU A 317 -14.42 3.48 3.03
N ALA A 318 -14.81 3.77 1.79
CA ALA A 318 -14.84 2.77 0.72
C ALA A 318 -13.43 2.23 0.44
N CYS A 319 -12.43 3.14 0.37
CA CYS A 319 -11.02 2.77 0.30
C CYS A 319 -10.61 1.85 1.45
N MET A 320 -11.01 2.17 2.67
CA MET A 320 -10.73 1.36 3.85
C MET A 320 -11.28 -0.05 3.74
N VAL A 321 -12.53 -0.21 3.33
CA VAL A 321 -13.12 -1.53 3.15
C VAL A 321 -12.31 -2.36 2.15
N VAL A 322 -11.96 -1.76 1.00
CA VAL A 322 -11.19 -2.44 -0.05
C VAL A 322 -9.83 -2.89 0.48
N TYR A 323 -9.00 -1.97 1.00
CA TYR A 323 -7.65 -2.38 1.44
C TYR A 323 -7.69 -3.32 2.64
N THR A 324 -8.67 -3.18 3.55
CA THR A 324 -8.77 -4.03 4.74
C THR A 324 -9.09 -5.45 4.33
N PHE A 325 -10.08 -5.61 3.44
CA PHE A 325 -10.45 -6.90 2.88
C PHE A 325 -9.24 -7.57 2.24
N SER A 326 -8.51 -6.84 1.38
CA SER A 326 -7.31 -7.33 0.73
C SER A 326 -6.23 -7.75 1.73
N THR A 327 -5.95 -6.92 2.74
CA THR A 327 -4.93 -7.22 3.76
C THR A 327 -5.28 -8.50 4.53
N VAL A 328 -6.55 -8.65 4.92
CA VAL A 328 -7.04 -9.86 5.59
C VAL A 328 -6.87 -11.08 4.68
N VAL A 329 -7.16 -10.96 3.40
CA VAL A 329 -6.99 -12.06 2.44
C VAL A 329 -5.54 -12.55 2.39
N PHE A 330 -4.59 -11.64 2.19
CA PHE A 330 -3.17 -12.01 2.09
C PHE A 330 -2.59 -12.53 3.41
N TYR A 331 -3.08 -12.01 4.53
CA TYR A 331 -2.72 -12.50 5.85
C TYR A 331 -3.20 -13.95 6.05
N LEU A 332 -4.49 -14.19 5.79
CA LEU A 332 -5.09 -15.52 5.92
C LEU A 332 -4.48 -16.53 4.95
N MET A 333 -4.19 -16.12 3.72
CA MET A 333 -3.48 -16.94 2.74
C MET A 333 -2.07 -17.27 3.23
N GLY A 334 -1.34 -16.31 3.83
CA GLY A 334 -0.05 -16.56 4.46
C GLY A 334 -0.15 -17.59 5.60
N ALA A 335 -1.12 -17.44 6.49
CA ALA A 335 -1.31 -18.33 7.63
C ALA A 335 -1.72 -19.76 7.21
N ALA A 336 -2.73 -19.87 6.34
CA ALA A 336 -3.27 -21.14 5.89
C ALA A 336 -2.32 -21.88 4.96
N VAL A 337 -1.62 -21.16 4.06
CA VAL A 337 -0.77 -21.79 3.05
C VAL A 337 0.68 -21.92 3.55
N LEU A 338 1.39 -20.82 3.67
CA LEU A 338 2.81 -20.84 4.07
C LEU A 338 3.01 -21.30 5.51
N GLY A 339 2.19 -20.79 6.44
CA GLY A 339 2.31 -21.08 7.87
C GLY A 339 2.10 -22.55 8.18
N ARG A 340 1.10 -23.19 7.56
CA ARG A 340 0.88 -24.62 7.72
C ARG A 340 2.05 -25.43 7.19
N VAL A 341 2.63 -25.07 6.06
CA VAL A 341 3.71 -25.85 5.43
C VAL A 341 5.07 -25.63 6.08
N LYS A 342 5.23 -24.54 6.87
CA LYS A 342 6.50 -24.13 7.48
C LYS A 342 7.65 -23.94 6.47
N LEU A 343 7.31 -23.74 5.20
CA LEU A 343 8.27 -23.29 4.20
C LEU A 343 8.30 -21.77 4.26
N MET A 344 9.33 -21.23 4.90
CA MET A 344 9.67 -19.81 4.82
C MET A 344 10.47 -19.62 3.51
N PRO A 345 9.91 -18.97 2.48
CA PRO A 345 10.60 -18.78 1.21
C PRO A 345 11.88 -17.97 1.38
N GLU A 346 12.90 -18.32 0.59
CA GLU A 346 14.11 -17.51 0.48
C GLU A 346 13.81 -16.22 -0.30
N LYS A 347 14.64 -15.18 -0.06
CA LYS A 347 14.33 -13.76 -0.34
C LYS A 347 14.00 -13.42 -1.82
N SER A 348 14.34 -14.27 -2.79
CA SER A 348 14.16 -14.05 -4.24
C SER A 348 12.99 -14.81 -4.85
N ASP A 349 12.41 -15.80 -4.16
CA ASP A 349 11.47 -16.74 -4.78
C ASP A 349 10.06 -16.64 -4.20
N LEU A 350 9.71 -15.55 -3.51
CA LEU A 350 8.43 -15.48 -2.79
C LEU A 350 7.21 -15.62 -3.72
N ILE A 351 7.18 -14.89 -4.84
CA ILE A 351 6.06 -14.95 -5.80
C ILE A 351 5.99 -16.33 -6.43
N LEU A 352 7.13 -16.89 -6.81
CA LEU A 352 7.20 -18.23 -7.40
C LEU A 352 6.78 -19.30 -6.40
N THR A 353 7.27 -19.22 -5.16
CA THR A 353 6.92 -20.13 -4.05
C THR A 353 5.43 -20.08 -3.78
N LEU A 354 4.85 -18.88 -3.63
CA LEU A 354 3.42 -18.71 -3.47
C LEU A 354 2.65 -19.34 -4.63
N SER A 355 3.07 -19.07 -5.87
CA SER A 355 2.40 -19.58 -7.06
C SER A 355 2.43 -21.11 -7.16
N GLU A 356 3.56 -21.74 -6.82
CA GLU A 356 3.75 -23.20 -6.85
C GLU A 356 3.03 -23.89 -5.70
N MET A 357 2.94 -23.25 -4.53
CA MET A 357 2.14 -23.76 -3.41
C MET A 357 0.65 -23.84 -3.75
N TYR A 358 0.18 -23.01 -4.68
CA TYR A 358 -1.19 -23.07 -5.17
C TYR A 358 -1.44 -24.16 -6.20
N VAL A 359 -0.41 -24.69 -6.88
CA VAL A 359 -0.60 -25.69 -7.94
C VAL A 359 -1.22 -27.00 -7.43
N PRO A 360 -0.77 -27.60 -6.29
CA PRO A 360 -1.41 -28.80 -5.74
C PRO A 360 -2.86 -28.57 -5.33
N VAL A 361 -3.22 -27.33 -4.99
CA VAL A 361 -4.55 -26.95 -4.56
C VAL A 361 -5.40 -26.69 -5.80
N PHE A 362 -5.09 -25.67 -6.58
CA PHE A 362 -5.96 -25.15 -7.63
C PHE A 362 -5.65 -25.64 -9.06
N GLY A 363 -4.60 -26.45 -9.24
CA GLY A 363 -4.13 -26.90 -10.54
C GLY A 363 -3.24 -25.89 -11.27
N SER A 364 -2.76 -26.24 -12.46
CA SER A 364 -1.75 -25.46 -13.20
C SER A 364 -2.24 -24.09 -13.69
N TRP A 365 -3.54 -23.93 -13.97
CA TRP A 365 -4.10 -22.67 -14.44
C TRP A 365 -4.10 -21.58 -13.35
N ALA A 366 -4.15 -21.96 -12.07
CA ALA A 366 -4.17 -21.02 -10.95
C ALA A 366 -2.84 -20.30 -10.76
N GLN A 367 -1.73 -20.93 -11.14
CA GLN A 367 -0.43 -20.28 -11.20
C GLN A 367 -0.49 -19.04 -12.10
N ILE A 368 -1.10 -19.16 -13.29
CA ILE A 368 -1.23 -18.05 -14.25
C ILE A 368 -2.10 -16.94 -13.65
N VAL A 369 -3.25 -17.28 -13.08
CA VAL A 369 -4.16 -16.29 -12.47
C VAL A 369 -3.51 -15.57 -11.29
N PHE A 370 -2.80 -16.32 -10.44
CA PHE A 370 -2.07 -15.75 -9.31
C PHE A 370 -0.95 -14.81 -9.77
N VAL A 371 -0.12 -15.22 -10.73
CA VAL A 371 1.00 -14.41 -11.20
C VAL A 371 0.48 -13.15 -11.92
N ILE A 372 -0.59 -13.24 -12.72
CA ILE A 372 -1.24 -12.05 -13.31
C ILE A 372 -1.76 -11.10 -12.23
N GLY A 373 -2.39 -11.65 -11.18
CA GLY A 373 -2.82 -10.87 -10.02
C GLY A 373 -1.64 -10.19 -9.31
N ALA A 374 -0.55 -10.92 -9.07
CA ALA A 374 0.67 -10.41 -8.47
C ALA A 374 1.30 -9.28 -9.30
N ILE A 375 1.37 -9.43 -10.63
CA ILE A 375 1.81 -8.37 -11.54
C ILE A 375 0.93 -7.14 -11.40
N ALA A 376 -0.40 -7.30 -11.43
CA ALA A 376 -1.33 -6.17 -11.34
C ALA A 376 -1.17 -5.38 -10.04
N VAL A 377 -0.95 -6.08 -8.92
CA VAL A 377 -0.76 -5.50 -7.57
C VAL A 377 0.57 -4.80 -7.42
N LEU A 378 1.66 -5.47 -7.80
CA LEU A 378 3.00 -4.89 -7.69
C LEU A 378 3.14 -3.68 -8.62
N TYR A 379 2.59 -3.79 -9.83
CA TYR A 379 2.60 -2.70 -10.79
C TYR A 379 1.70 -1.54 -10.36
N SER A 380 0.53 -1.79 -9.75
CA SER A 380 -0.33 -0.71 -9.25
C SER A 380 0.37 0.13 -8.19
N THR A 381 1.08 -0.51 -7.25
CA THR A 381 1.89 0.23 -6.26
C THR A 381 2.98 1.03 -6.94
N PHE A 382 3.74 0.43 -7.87
CA PHE A 382 4.81 1.14 -8.59
C PHE A 382 4.28 2.37 -9.33
N PHE A 383 3.21 2.20 -10.10
CA PHE A 383 2.60 3.23 -10.91
C PHE A 383 2.00 4.37 -10.06
N LEU A 384 1.23 4.04 -9.02
CA LEU A 384 0.48 5.03 -8.24
C LEU A 384 1.38 5.77 -7.24
N VAL A 385 2.36 5.09 -6.65
CA VAL A 385 3.34 5.73 -5.76
C VAL A 385 4.23 6.68 -6.55
N ALA A 386 4.68 6.31 -7.76
CA ALA A 386 5.40 7.22 -8.65
C ALA A 386 4.57 8.47 -9.00
N ALA A 387 3.30 8.27 -9.40
CA ALA A 387 2.42 9.38 -9.72
C ALA A 387 2.17 10.30 -8.51
N GLY A 388 1.87 9.72 -7.35
CA GLY A 388 1.54 10.45 -6.13
C GLY A 388 2.73 11.21 -5.54
N ASN A 389 3.88 10.53 -5.37
CA ASN A 389 5.06 11.15 -4.77
C ASN A 389 5.68 12.21 -5.67
N SER A 390 5.56 12.10 -7.00
CA SER A 390 6.04 13.15 -7.90
C SER A 390 5.33 14.49 -7.68
N ARG A 391 4.03 14.45 -7.31
CA ARG A 391 3.28 15.66 -6.92
C ARG A 391 3.78 16.24 -5.61
N MET A 392 4.03 15.37 -4.63
CA MET A 392 4.62 15.76 -3.35
C MET A 392 6.01 16.36 -3.52
N VAL A 393 6.87 15.79 -4.39
CA VAL A 393 8.19 16.33 -4.71
C VAL A 393 8.08 17.73 -5.28
N VAL A 394 7.27 17.96 -6.32
CA VAL A 394 7.12 19.30 -6.91
C VAL A 394 6.60 20.32 -5.89
N ASP A 395 5.62 19.93 -5.09
CA ASP A 395 5.08 20.80 -4.04
C ASP A 395 6.12 21.12 -2.96
N GLY A 396 6.87 20.11 -2.51
CA GLY A 396 7.99 20.25 -1.61
C GLY A 396 9.07 21.19 -2.16
N LEU A 397 9.48 21.04 -3.42
CA LEU A 397 10.45 21.93 -4.08
C LEU A 397 9.98 23.39 -4.10
N GLY A 398 8.67 23.62 -4.27
CA GLY A 398 8.06 24.95 -4.13
C GLY A 398 8.15 25.50 -2.71
N LEU A 399 7.92 24.67 -1.69
CA LEU A 399 8.03 25.05 -0.27
C LEU A 399 9.49 25.31 0.16
N PHE A 400 10.45 24.57 -0.39
CA PHE A 400 11.88 24.82 -0.20
C PHE A 400 12.38 26.07 -0.95
N GLY A 401 11.55 26.67 -1.83
CA GLY A 401 11.89 27.86 -2.61
C GLY A 401 12.79 27.60 -3.81
N ILE A 402 12.89 26.34 -4.25
CA ILE A 402 13.70 25.92 -5.41
C ILE A 402 12.95 26.20 -6.72
N VAL A 403 11.62 26.09 -6.69
CA VAL A 403 10.76 26.18 -7.87
C VAL A 403 9.73 27.31 -7.71
N PRO A 404 9.42 28.09 -8.77
CA PRO A 404 8.37 29.10 -8.75
C PRO A 404 6.98 28.52 -8.48
N LYS A 405 6.12 29.29 -7.81
CA LYS A 405 4.72 28.89 -7.52
C LYS A 405 3.76 29.00 -8.73
N ASP A 406 4.30 29.14 -9.93
CA ASP A 406 3.51 29.24 -11.16
C ASP A 406 2.88 27.90 -11.54
N GLU A 407 1.57 27.90 -11.83
CA GLU A 407 0.80 26.69 -12.11
C GLU A 407 1.28 25.97 -13.39
N LYS A 408 1.66 26.71 -14.44
CA LYS A 408 2.17 26.10 -15.68
C LYS A 408 3.51 25.41 -15.47
N THR A 409 4.36 25.98 -14.63
CA THR A 409 5.66 25.42 -14.24
C THR A 409 5.46 24.19 -13.36
N LYS A 410 4.54 24.25 -12.39
CA LYS A 410 4.16 23.14 -11.53
C LYS A 410 3.69 21.93 -12.35
N ILE A 411 2.76 22.11 -13.30
CA ILE A 411 2.27 21.03 -14.16
C ILE A 411 3.40 20.40 -14.99
N ARG A 412 4.29 21.22 -15.56
CA ARG A 412 5.44 20.74 -16.34
C ARG A 412 6.40 19.91 -15.49
N LEU A 413 6.73 20.39 -14.30
CA LEU A 413 7.60 19.68 -13.37
C LEU A 413 6.96 18.40 -12.84
N VAL A 414 5.64 18.38 -12.60
CA VAL A 414 4.95 17.15 -12.18
C VAL A 414 5.11 16.08 -13.26
N ARG A 415 4.92 16.43 -14.54
CA ARG A 415 5.15 15.48 -15.65
C ARG A 415 6.60 15.00 -15.71
N LEU A 416 7.56 15.93 -15.63
CA LEU A 416 8.98 15.59 -15.69
C LEU A 416 9.39 14.66 -14.54
N ILE A 417 9.05 15.02 -13.30
CA ILE A 417 9.39 14.23 -12.12
C ILE A 417 8.68 12.88 -12.16
N SER A 418 7.41 12.83 -12.58
CA SER A 418 6.67 11.56 -12.72
C SER A 418 7.31 10.62 -13.75
N SER A 419 7.94 11.14 -14.81
CA SER A 419 8.66 10.34 -15.79
C SER A 419 10.06 9.94 -15.34
N VAL A 420 10.77 10.82 -14.63
CA VAL A 420 12.11 10.54 -14.12
C VAL A 420 12.07 9.54 -12.96
N TRP A 421 11.00 9.54 -12.16
CA TRP A 421 10.87 8.71 -10.98
C TRP A 421 11.04 7.19 -11.25
N PRO A 422 10.33 6.57 -12.22
CA PRO A 422 10.57 5.17 -12.61
C PRO A 422 12.00 4.89 -13.05
N LEU A 423 12.66 5.86 -13.70
CA LEU A 423 14.02 5.71 -14.22
C LEU A 423 15.07 5.75 -13.10
N ILE A 424 14.85 6.59 -12.07
CA ILE A 424 15.69 6.56 -10.86
C ILE A 424 15.49 5.24 -10.12
N ALA A 425 14.24 4.79 -9.96
CA ALA A 425 13.94 3.50 -9.35
C ALA A 425 14.63 2.33 -10.09
N LEU A 426 14.62 2.36 -11.43
CA LEU A 426 15.36 1.42 -12.27
C LEU A 426 16.87 1.46 -11.98
N GLY A 427 17.48 2.64 -11.97
CA GLY A 427 18.91 2.79 -11.68
C GLY A 427 19.30 2.24 -10.31
N LEU A 428 18.48 2.50 -9.28
CA LEU A 428 18.69 1.96 -7.94
C LEU A 428 18.51 0.45 -7.89
N TYR A 429 17.51 -0.11 -8.58
CA TYR A 429 17.33 -1.56 -8.66
C TYR A 429 18.54 -2.25 -9.32
N LEU A 430 19.02 -1.72 -10.45
CA LEU A 430 20.16 -2.28 -11.16
C LEU A 430 21.46 -2.22 -10.34
N TRP A 431 21.58 -1.25 -9.44
CA TRP A 431 22.71 -1.12 -8.51
C TRP A 431 22.58 -2.10 -7.33
N PHE A 432 21.48 -2.06 -6.57
CA PHE A 432 21.35 -2.81 -5.32
C PHE A 432 20.98 -4.29 -5.51
N GLN A 433 20.16 -4.60 -6.52
CA GLN A 433 19.69 -5.96 -6.86
C GLN A 433 19.10 -6.73 -5.66
N ALA A 434 18.53 -6.03 -4.69
CA ALA A 434 18.01 -6.61 -3.45
C ALA A 434 16.61 -6.05 -3.10
N PRO A 435 15.54 -6.56 -3.73
CA PRO A 435 14.18 -6.04 -3.57
C PRO A 435 13.70 -5.89 -2.12
N LEU A 436 13.83 -6.95 -1.32
CA LEU A 436 13.30 -6.99 0.04
C LEU A 436 13.96 -5.94 0.95
N PRO A 437 15.32 -5.86 1.06
CA PRO A 437 15.96 -4.79 1.82
C PRO A 437 15.59 -3.38 1.36
N MET A 438 15.46 -3.14 0.05
CA MET A 438 15.04 -1.84 -0.49
C MET A 438 13.64 -1.45 -0.01
N VAL A 439 12.70 -2.41 0.03
CA VAL A 439 11.33 -2.20 0.54
C VAL A 439 11.33 -1.96 2.06
N LEU A 440 12.09 -2.77 2.82
CA LEU A 440 12.16 -2.66 4.28
C LEU A 440 12.77 -1.34 4.75
N LEU A 441 13.81 -0.85 4.07
CA LEU A 441 14.45 0.44 4.38
C LEU A 441 13.44 1.60 4.34
N SER A 442 12.59 1.64 3.31
CA SER A 442 11.53 2.64 3.23
C SER A 442 10.46 2.43 4.29
N GLY A 443 10.05 1.19 4.55
CA GLY A 443 9.07 0.87 5.59
C GLY A 443 9.47 1.42 6.95
N ILE A 444 10.74 1.27 7.33
CA ILE A 444 11.30 1.86 8.55
C ILE A 444 11.16 3.39 8.51
N ALA A 445 11.69 4.06 7.48
CA ALA A 445 11.62 5.52 7.38
C ALA A 445 10.16 6.06 7.42
N GLN A 446 9.21 5.31 6.86
CA GLN A 446 7.81 5.67 6.89
C GLN A 446 7.19 5.46 8.28
N ALA A 447 7.53 4.39 8.99
CA ALA A 447 7.06 4.17 10.36
C ALA A 447 7.50 5.29 11.32
N PHE A 448 8.71 5.83 11.16
CA PHE A 448 9.19 7.00 11.89
C PHE A 448 8.36 8.28 11.61
N MET A 449 7.75 8.43 10.43
CA MET A 449 6.90 9.58 10.08
C MET A 449 5.51 9.49 10.73
N LEU A 450 5.02 8.27 11.02
CA LEU A 450 3.64 8.06 11.50
C LEU A 450 3.30 8.81 12.81
N PRO A 451 4.13 8.80 13.87
CA PRO A 451 3.87 9.61 15.07
C PRO A 451 3.68 11.09 14.77
N MET A 452 4.48 11.62 13.83
CA MET A 452 4.44 13.03 13.43
C MET A 452 3.13 13.37 12.73
N LEU A 453 2.65 12.47 11.85
CA LEU A 453 1.36 12.63 11.17
C LEU A 453 0.18 12.46 12.13
N GLY A 454 0.25 11.52 13.07
CA GLY A 454 -0.75 11.39 14.13
C GLY A 454 -0.87 12.66 14.96
N PHE A 455 0.26 13.24 15.38
CA PHE A 455 0.28 14.51 16.10
C PHE A 455 -0.22 15.69 15.25
N ALA A 456 0.15 15.74 13.96
CA ALA A 456 -0.35 16.75 13.03
C ALA A 456 -1.88 16.70 12.88
N ALA A 457 -2.46 15.50 12.79
CA ALA A 457 -3.91 15.33 12.71
C ALA A 457 -4.63 15.82 13.98
N LEU A 458 -4.06 15.58 15.17
CA LEU A 458 -4.60 16.15 16.41
C LEU A 458 -4.55 17.68 16.40
N ILE A 459 -3.45 18.28 15.91
CA ILE A 459 -3.35 19.73 15.76
C ILE A 459 -4.41 20.27 14.78
N TYR A 460 -4.61 19.62 13.64
CA TYR A 460 -5.64 20.03 12.68
C TYR A 460 -7.03 19.97 13.31
N ARG A 461 -7.32 18.90 14.05
CA ARG A 461 -8.59 18.69 14.73
C ARG A 461 -8.86 19.72 15.83
N TYR A 462 -7.88 20.03 16.68
CA TYR A 462 -8.10 20.85 17.88
C TYR A 462 -7.76 22.33 17.71
N ARG A 463 -6.94 22.71 16.71
CA ARG A 463 -6.50 24.11 16.51
C ARG A 463 -6.99 24.75 15.21
N TYR A 464 -7.12 23.98 14.13
CA TYR A 464 -7.43 24.51 12.78
C TYR A 464 -8.83 24.16 12.29
N MET A 465 -9.64 23.52 13.14
CA MET A 465 -10.96 23.04 12.78
C MET A 465 -12.02 24.12 12.93
N VAL A 466 -12.88 24.27 11.92
CA VAL A 466 -14.05 25.14 11.93
C VAL A 466 -15.14 24.54 12.83
N ASP A 467 -15.67 25.33 13.77
CA ASP A 467 -16.55 24.86 14.85
C ASP A 467 -17.79 24.14 14.34
N GLU A 468 -18.42 24.67 13.30
CA GLU A 468 -19.65 24.14 12.70
C GLU A 468 -19.44 22.80 11.99
N LEU A 469 -18.21 22.50 11.57
CA LEU A 469 -17.85 21.29 10.85
C LEU A 469 -17.26 20.20 11.76
N LYS A 470 -17.11 20.47 13.06
CA LYS A 470 -16.49 19.55 14.04
C LYS A 470 -17.27 18.22 14.08
N PRO A 471 -16.60 17.07 13.86
CA PRO A 471 -17.17 15.77 14.21
C PRO A 471 -17.46 15.63 15.71
N GLY A 472 -18.26 14.62 16.08
CA GLY A 472 -18.65 14.37 17.48
C GLY A 472 -17.57 13.72 18.33
N LYS A 473 -17.82 13.61 19.65
CA LYS A 473 -16.84 13.12 20.66
C LYS A 473 -16.28 11.71 20.39
N LEU A 474 -17.09 10.82 19.81
CA LEU A 474 -16.61 9.48 19.44
C LEU A 474 -15.46 9.55 18.43
N TRP A 475 -15.52 10.50 17.49
CA TRP A 475 -14.47 10.71 16.50
C TRP A 475 -13.17 11.18 17.16
N ASP A 476 -13.27 12.02 18.19
CA ASP A 476 -12.11 12.49 18.96
C ASP A 476 -11.41 11.33 19.66
N ILE A 477 -12.18 10.45 20.29
CA ILE A 477 -11.64 9.25 20.93
C ILE A 477 -10.93 8.38 19.88
N CYS A 478 -11.58 8.10 18.75
CA CYS A 478 -10.99 7.30 17.68
C CYS A 478 -9.74 7.94 17.08
N LEU A 479 -9.72 9.27 16.90
CA LEU A 479 -8.54 9.99 16.40
C LEU A 479 -7.39 9.95 17.41
N CYS A 480 -7.67 10.14 18.70
CA CYS A 480 -6.67 10.02 19.76
C CYS A 480 -6.09 8.60 19.83
N LEU A 481 -6.93 7.56 19.73
CA LEU A 481 -6.49 6.18 19.65
C LEU A 481 -5.64 5.90 18.40
N SER A 482 -6.01 6.48 17.26
CA SER A 482 -5.24 6.41 16.02
C SER A 482 -3.85 7.02 16.16
N ALA A 483 -3.78 8.25 16.68
CA ALA A 483 -2.53 8.96 16.91
C ALA A 483 -1.65 8.22 17.94
N ALA A 484 -2.26 7.68 19.00
CA ALA A 484 -1.55 6.86 19.99
C ALA A 484 -1.00 5.57 19.37
N GLY A 485 -1.78 4.86 18.55
CA GLY A 485 -1.32 3.68 17.83
C GLY A 485 -0.15 3.98 16.90
N MET A 486 -0.23 5.07 16.12
CA MET A 486 0.89 5.53 15.29
C MET A 486 2.13 5.88 16.10
N PHE A 487 1.95 6.48 17.28
CA PHE A 487 3.04 6.82 18.19
C PHE A 487 3.74 5.57 18.73
N VAL A 488 2.97 4.60 19.22
CA VAL A 488 3.48 3.31 19.73
C VAL A 488 4.29 2.60 18.65
N VAL A 489 3.81 2.59 17.42
CA VAL A 489 4.43 1.88 16.31
C VAL A 489 5.72 2.55 15.86
N GLY A 490 5.68 3.87 15.66
CA GLY A 490 6.88 4.62 15.30
C GLY A 490 7.94 4.51 16.39
N PHE A 491 7.57 4.70 17.66
CA PHE A 491 8.47 4.56 18.80
C PHE A 491 9.07 3.16 18.90
N TRP A 492 8.26 2.12 18.71
CA TRP A 492 8.74 0.74 18.73
C TRP A 492 9.76 0.46 17.64
N VAL A 493 9.53 0.94 16.42
CA VAL A 493 10.49 0.81 15.31
C VAL A 493 11.79 1.54 15.63
N VAL A 494 11.73 2.74 16.22
CA VAL A 494 12.91 3.46 16.69
C VAL A 494 13.70 2.63 17.71
N TYR A 495 13.00 2.13 18.73
CA TYR A 495 13.60 1.36 19.82
C TYR A 495 14.32 0.11 19.31
N ASN A 496 13.68 -0.64 18.42
CA ASN A 496 14.27 -1.87 17.88
C ASN A 496 15.42 -1.66 16.90
N GLN A 497 15.51 -0.50 16.23
CA GLN A 497 16.53 -0.25 15.22
C GLN A 497 17.73 0.55 15.75
N LEU A 498 17.54 1.35 16.82
CA LEU A 498 18.59 2.23 17.35
C LEU A 498 19.14 1.79 18.71
N ILE A 499 18.38 1.03 19.51
CA ILE A 499 18.74 0.73 20.91
C ILE A 499 19.06 -0.75 21.12
N LYS A 500 18.41 -1.65 20.38
CA LYS A 500 18.76 -3.07 20.28
C LYS A 500 19.58 -3.31 19.03
#